data_AF-A0A177HKN9-F1
#
_entry.id   AF-A0A177HKN9-F1
#
_cell.length_a   1.000
_cell.length_b   1.000
_cell.length_c   1.000
_cell.angle_alpha   90.00
_cell.angle_beta   90.00
_cell.angle_gamma   90.00
#
_symmetry.space_group_name_H-M   'P 1'
#
loop_
_entity.id
_entity.type
_entity.pdbx_description
1 polymer ?
#
loop_
_entity_poly.entity_id
_entity_poly.type
_entity_poly.pdbx_seq_one_letter_code
_entity_poly.pdbx_strand_id
1 'polypeptide(L)'
;MRSPPHLRRGAWLGLTAIVASAVQYDDDTPFPGHYALLPVLGAALVIADGCRVAPSAVSRLLSLRPATWVGDLSYGWYLWHWPLLMLGPAALRQA
;
A
#
# COMPACT_ATOMS: atom_id res chain seq x y z
N MET A 1 -15.43 1.99 23.66
CA MET A 1 -14.48 0.84 23.59
C MET A 1 -13.05 1.37 23.46
N ARG A 2 -12.23 1.25 24.51
CA ARG A 2 -10.80 1.62 24.45
C ARG A 2 -10.03 0.46 23.80
N SER A 3 -9.47 0.67 22.62
CA SER A 3 -8.64 -0.34 21.96
C SER A 3 -7.38 -0.64 22.81
N PRO A 4 -6.94 -1.90 22.87
CA PRO A 4 -5.80 -2.28 23.71
C PRO A 4 -4.48 -1.69 23.18
N PRO A 5 -3.50 -1.40 24.06
CA PRO A 5 -2.31 -0.62 23.72
C PRO A 5 -1.35 -1.29 22.72
N HIS A 6 -1.33 -2.64 22.64
CA HIS A 6 -0.48 -3.39 21.71
C HIS A 6 -0.82 -3.10 20.24
N LEU A 7 -2.09 -2.82 20.00
CA LEU A 7 -2.66 -2.51 18.69
C LEU A 7 -2.11 -1.17 18.13
N ARG A 8 -1.66 -0.24 18.99
CA ARG A 8 -1.00 1.03 18.57
C ARG A 8 0.43 0.83 18.08
N ARG A 9 1.14 -0.18 18.63
CA ARG A 9 2.51 -0.53 18.22
C ARG A 9 2.49 -1.32 16.91
N GLY A 10 1.47 -2.15 16.71
CA GLY A 10 1.26 -2.91 15.47
C GLY A 10 1.16 -2.03 14.22
N ALA A 11 0.51 -0.87 14.32
CA ALA A 11 0.38 0.07 13.19
C ALA A 11 1.74 0.62 12.74
N TRP A 12 2.60 1.00 13.69
CA TRP A 12 3.96 1.47 13.39
C TRP A 12 4.83 0.35 12.81
N LEU A 13 4.76 -0.85 13.40
CA LEU A 13 5.42 -2.03 12.84
C LEU A 13 4.98 -2.30 11.40
N GLY A 14 3.68 -2.22 11.13
CA GLY A 14 3.14 -2.42 9.79
C GLY A 14 3.59 -1.35 8.80
N LEU A 15 3.56 -0.08 9.20
CA LEU A 15 4.05 1.03 8.39
C LEU A 15 5.55 0.89 8.09
N THR A 16 6.36 0.53 9.10
CA THR A 16 7.79 0.27 8.91
C THR A 16 8.02 -0.89 7.97
N ALA A 17 7.25 -1.98 8.07
CA ALA A 17 7.36 -3.12 7.15
C ALA A 17 7.05 -2.73 5.70
N ILE A 18 6.01 -1.91 5.48
CA ILE A 18 5.68 -1.37 4.14
C ILE A 18 6.84 -0.53 3.59
N VAL A 19 7.31 0.44 4.37
CA VAL A 19 8.40 1.34 3.94
C VAL A 19 9.70 0.56 3.70
N ALA A 20 10.02 -0.39 4.58
CA ALA A 20 11.20 -1.24 4.41
C ALA A 20 11.13 -2.06 3.12
N SER A 21 9.96 -2.66 2.82
CA SER A 21 9.76 -3.43 1.58
C SER A 21 9.85 -2.52 0.36
N ALA A 22 9.27 -1.32 0.41
CA ALA A 22 9.28 -0.37 -0.71
C ALA A 22 10.69 0.17 -1.05
N VAL A 23 11.62 0.19 -0.09
CA VAL A 23 12.98 0.71 -0.29
C VAL A 23 14.00 -0.40 -0.53
N GLN A 24 13.76 -1.61 -0.02
CA GLN A 24 14.73 -2.73 -0.12
C GLN A 24 14.42 -3.72 -1.24
N TYR A 25 13.18 -3.78 -1.73
CA TYR A 25 12.84 -4.70 -2.82
C TYR A 25 13.18 -4.06 -4.16
N ASP A 26 13.77 -4.86 -5.03
CA ASP A 26 14.29 -4.50 -6.34
C ASP A 26 13.85 -5.53 -7.39
N ASP A 27 14.34 -5.36 -8.62
CA ASP A 27 14.00 -6.25 -9.75
C ASP A 27 14.53 -7.68 -9.57
N ASP A 28 15.52 -7.89 -8.69
CA ASP A 28 16.07 -9.21 -8.36
C ASP A 28 15.26 -9.93 -7.27
N THR A 29 14.33 -9.24 -6.61
CA THR A 29 13.49 -9.81 -5.56
C THR A 29 12.46 -10.78 -6.17
N PRO A 30 12.51 -12.10 -5.87
CA PRO A 30 11.64 -13.06 -6.53
C PRO A 30 10.15 -12.85 -6.22
N PHE A 31 9.36 -12.64 -7.28
CA PHE A 31 7.91 -12.50 -7.20
C PHE A 31 7.20 -13.37 -8.25
N PRO A 32 6.12 -14.11 -7.89
CA PRO A 32 5.49 -14.20 -6.57
C PRO A 32 6.22 -15.14 -5.59
N GLY A 33 6.23 -14.81 -4.29
CA GLY A 33 6.94 -15.60 -3.27
C GLY A 33 6.73 -15.12 -1.83
N HIS A 34 7.47 -15.72 -0.88
CA HIS A 34 7.37 -15.40 0.55
C HIS A 34 7.78 -13.96 0.90
N TYR A 35 8.57 -13.29 0.04
CA TYR A 35 8.87 -11.86 0.16
C TYR A 35 7.60 -10.99 0.17
N ALA A 36 6.52 -11.42 -0.49
CA ALA A 36 5.25 -10.68 -0.44
C ALA A 36 4.61 -10.68 0.96
N LEU A 37 4.95 -11.62 1.85
CA LEU A 37 4.35 -11.68 3.19
C LEU A 37 4.66 -10.44 4.03
N LEU A 38 5.87 -9.90 3.92
CA LEU A 38 6.30 -8.73 4.71
C LEU A 38 5.44 -7.48 4.41
N PRO A 39 5.33 -6.99 3.17
CA PRO A 39 4.48 -5.85 2.87
C PRO A 39 2.99 -6.16 3.05
N VAL A 40 2.54 -7.39 2.80
CA VAL A 40 1.11 -7.77 2.97
C VAL A 40 0.70 -7.77 4.43
N LEU A 41 1.47 -8.40 5.32
CA LEU A 41 1.20 -8.37 6.75
C LEU A 41 1.34 -6.94 7.31
N GLY A 42 2.31 -6.17 6.80
CA GLY A 42 2.45 -4.76 7.13
C GLY A 42 1.20 -3.94 6.80
N ALA A 43 0.69 -4.10 5.58
CA ALA A 43 -0.56 -3.46 5.15
C ALA A 43 -1.77 -3.91 5.97
N ALA A 44 -1.89 -5.22 6.26
CA ALA A 44 -2.97 -5.73 7.09
C ALA A 44 -2.98 -5.09 8.50
N LEU A 45 -1.81 -4.91 9.12
CA LEU A 45 -1.69 -4.24 10.42
C LEU A 45 -2.09 -2.76 10.38
N VAL A 46 -1.70 -2.04 9.32
CA VAL A 46 -2.08 -0.62 9.13
C VAL A 46 -3.58 -0.48 8.90
N ILE A 47 -4.16 -1.33 8.06
CA ILE A 47 -5.61 -1.34 7.78
C ILE A 47 -6.41 -1.66 9.05
N ALA A 48 -5.99 -2.69 9.80
CA ALA A 48 -6.64 -3.07 11.06
C ALA A 48 -6.60 -1.95 12.12
N ASP A 49 -5.54 -1.13 12.13
CA ASP A 49 -5.48 0.07 12.97
C ASP A 49 -6.38 1.21 12.45
N GLY A 50 -6.54 1.35 11.14
CA GLY A 50 -7.44 2.31 10.50
C GLY A 50 -8.93 2.06 10.74
N CYS A 51 -9.36 0.82 10.99
CA CYS A 51 -10.76 0.48 11.30
C CYS A 51 -11.23 0.90 12.70
N ARG A 52 -10.43 1.65 13.46
CA ARG A 52 -10.77 2.04 14.85
C ARG A 52 -11.59 3.31 14.91
N VAL A 53 -12.42 3.41 15.95
CA VAL A 53 -13.24 4.59 16.25
C VAL A 53 -12.38 5.83 16.56
N ALA A 54 -11.26 5.65 17.26
CA ALA A 54 -10.35 6.74 17.58
C ALA A 54 -9.13 6.68 16.65
N PRO A 55 -8.81 7.77 15.91
CA PRO A 55 -7.70 7.77 14.98
C PRO A 55 -6.36 7.66 15.72
N SER A 56 -5.52 6.73 15.27
CA SER A 56 -4.16 6.57 15.77
C SER A 56 -3.20 7.61 15.17
N ALA A 57 -1.97 7.67 15.67
CA ALA A 57 -0.94 8.51 15.07
C ALA A 57 -0.63 8.13 13.62
N VAL A 58 -0.60 6.82 13.31
CA VAL A 58 -0.36 6.31 11.94
C VAL A 58 -1.52 6.66 11.02
N SER A 59 -2.76 6.47 11.48
CA SER A 59 -3.95 6.88 10.73
C SER A 59 -3.94 8.38 10.45
N ARG A 60 -3.64 9.23 11.45
CA ARG A 60 -3.53 10.68 11.26
C ARG A 60 -2.43 11.08 10.27
N LEU A 61 -1.29 10.38 10.30
CA LEU A 61 -0.18 10.61 9.37
C LEU A 61 -0.59 10.25 7.94
N LEU A 62 -1.26 9.13 7.73
CA LEU A 62 -1.74 8.68 6.41
C LEU A 62 -2.96 9.47 5.91
N SER A 63 -3.70 10.14 6.80
CA SER A 63 -4.79 11.06 6.43
C SER A 63 -4.33 12.49 6.13
N LEU A 64 -3.01 12.76 6.13
CA LEU A 64 -2.51 14.05 5.70
C LEU A 64 -2.82 14.27 4.21
N ARG A 65 -3.22 15.50 3.86
CA ARG A 65 -3.50 15.92 2.47
C ARG A 65 -2.52 15.41 1.41
N PRO A 66 -1.18 15.52 1.59
CA PRO A 66 -0.25 14.98 0.59
C PRO A 66 -0.36 13.46 0.43
N ALA A 67 -0.54 12.71 1.52
CA ALA A 67 -0.65 11.25 1.45
C ALA A 67 -1.93 10.81 0.73
N THR A 68 -3.07 11.45 1.03
CA THR A 68 -4.33 11.15 0.34
C THR A 68 -4.30 11.57 -1.12
N TRP A 69 -3.72 12.74 -1.42
CA TRP A 69 -3.59 13.23 -2.79
C TRP A 69 -2.74 12.29 -3.68
N VAL A 70 -1.63 11.77 -3.14
CA VAL A 70 -0.83 10.75 -3.84
C VAL A 70 -1.66 9.49 -4.09
N GLY A 71 -2.47 9.06 -3.11
CA GLY A 71 -3.37 7.92 -3.25
C GLY A 71 -4.41 8.11 -4.37
N ASP A 72 -5.07 9.27 -4.39
CA ASP A 72 -6.06 9.62 -5.42
C ASP A 72 -5.46 9.63 -6.83
N LEU A 73 -4.27 10.24 -6.97
CA LEU A 73 -3.54 10.27 -8.24
C LEU A 73 -3.11 8.86 -8.67
N SER A 74 -2.56 8.07 -7.75
CA SER A 74 -2.09 6.71 -8.00
C SER A 74 -3.23 5.81 -8.46
N TYR A 75 -4.41 5.93 -7.83
CA TYR A 75 -5.59 5.16 -8.22
C TYR A 75 -6.08 5.52 -9.62
N GLY A 76 -6.14 6.82 -9.95
CA GLY A 76 -6.44 7.26 -11.30
C GLY A 76 -5.45 6.68 -12.32
N TRP A 77 -4.15 6.81 -12.08
CA TRP A 77 -3.11 6.32 -12.98
C TRP A 77 -3.17 4.80 -13.17
N TYR A 78 -3.45 4.06 -12.10
CA TYR A 78 -3.65 2.60 -12.13
C TYR A 78 -4.75 2.18 -13.11
N LEU A 79 -5.89 2.86 -13.04
CA LEU A 79 -7.04 2.57 -13.93
C LEU A 79 -6.72 2.82 -15.40
N TRP A 80 -5.92 3.85 -15.72
CA TRP A 80 -5.62 4.22 -17.10
C TRP A 80 -4.47 3.44 -17.72
N HIS A 81 -3.43 3.11 -16.96
CA HIS A 81 -2.28 2.41 -17.53
C HIS A 81 -2.64 0.97 -17.94
N TRP A 82 -3.56 0.31 -17.23
CA TRP A 82 -3.85 -1.12 -17.46
C TRP A 82 -4.52 -1.36 -18.82
N PRO A 83 -5.56 -0.58 -19.23
CA PRO A 83 -6.08 -0.60 -20.59
C PRO A 83 -5.01 -0.32 -21.65
N LEU A 84 -4.09 0.63 -21.42
CA LEU A 84 -3.01 0.93 -22.37
C LEU A 84 -2.05 -0.24 -22.57
N LEU A 85 -1.67 -0.93 -21.50
CA LEU A 85 -0.80 -2.11 -21.56
C LEU A 85 -1.48 -3.31 -22.25
N MET A 86 -2.80 -3.45 -22.08
CA MET A 86 -3.58 -4.52 -22.72
C MET A 86 -3.90 -4.22 -24.20
N LEU A 87 -4.37 -3.00 -24.50
CA LEU A 87 -4.88 -2.60 -25.81
C LEU A 87 -3.79 -2.09 -26.75
N GLY A 88 -2.74 -1.44 -26.23
CA GLY A 88 -1.65 -0.91 -27.04
C GLY A 88 -1.01 -1.96 -27.96
N PRO A 89 -0.57 -3.13 -27.43
CA PRO A 89 -0.03 -4.21 -28.26
C PRO A 89 -1.04 -4.84 -29.22
N ALA A 90 -2.34 -4.73 -28.96
CA ALA A 90 -3.39 -5.23 -29.85
C ALA A 90 -3.67 -4.26 -31.00
N ALA A 91 -3.60 -2.94 -30.76
CA ALA A 91 -3.80 -1.90 -31.77
C ALA A 91 -2.59 -1.79 -32.71
N LEU A 92 -1.36 -1.88 -32.20
CA LEU A 92 -0.13 -1.81 -33.00
C LEU A 92 0.12 -3.04 -33.89
N ARG A 93 -0.50 -4.19 -33.59
CA ARG A 93 -0.41 -5.40 -34.43
C ARG A 93 -1.37 -5.40 -35.62
N GLN A 94 -2.32 -4.46 -35.66
CA GLN A 94 -3.36 -4.36 -36.70
C GLN A 94 -3.09 -3.24 -37.72
N ALA A 95 -1.98 -2.52 -37.58
CA ALA A 95 -1.46 -1.51 -38.50
C ALA A 95 -0.21 -2.03 -39.21
#